data_AF-A0A0E3LVL2-F1
#
_entry.id   AF-A0A0E3LVL2-F1
#
_cell.length_a   1.000
_cell.length_b   1.000
_cell.length_c   1.000
_cell.angle_alpha   90.00
_cell.angle_beta   90.00
_cell.angle_gamma   90.00
#
_symmetry.space_group_name_H-M   'P 1'
#
loop_
_entity.id
_entity.type
_entity.pdbx_description
1 polymer ?
#
loop_
_entity_poly.entity_id
_entity_poly.type
_entity_poly.pdbx_seq_one_letter_code
_entity_poly.pdbx_strand_id
1 'polypeptide(L)'
;MGGYACDPTSEKKCQFDAKAYDEEYKRHLEANESKEVASKCALEAGLKEVCPACRLFGCTGWKRRFKLETFVDANQIEFFNLATLDKKNSFNNWWLSSIFEKSIKSDHSNMTFGKFNLVITEFANSTNLSISSQVHSLLSIMSTIGSIGAKNQYGYGIFDFKDKKNIIDSLEELKLFLENINQIQETGSTNFYSLDKFWCYEFTLAEDNKTVLRFKKANIIGKKSNSSQYIPVSFDIRYKLPGTELGLRNMFLKKYGKQKTRQIFGTINNNEKIGSRIFVSHIFRKNNNAGYFLKIWGFTDEDIGNFIESKTKDMFGLSSHEVIRKDIELKDFFGGCKK
;
A
#
# COMPACT_ATOMS: atom_id res chain seq x y z
N MET A 1 2.39 -5.43 -15.53
CA MET A 1 1.29 -6.43 -15.48
C MET A 1 0.09 -6.05 -16.35
N GLY A 2 0.01 -4.85 -16.96
CA GLY A 2 -0.99 -4.52 -17.99
C GLY A 2 -2.47 -4.53 -17.59
N GLY A 3 -2.81 -4.99 -16.38
CA GLY A 3 -4.20 -5.09 -15.92
C GLY A 3 -4.84 -3.73 -15.62
N TYR A 4 -6.08 -3.58 -16.04
CA TYR A 4 -6.91 -2.41 -15.71
C TYR A 4 -7.71 -2.64 -14.42
N ALA A 5 -7.87 -1.60 -13.61
CA ALA A 5 -8.83 -1.58 -12.50
C ALA A 5 -9.68 -0.32 -12.58
N CYS A 6 -10.99 -0.44 -12.41
CA CYS A 6 -11.88 0.71 -12.43
C CYS A 6 -11.71 1.58 -11.17
N ASP A 7 -11.96 2.88 -11.29
CA ASP A 7 -12.16 3.74 -10.12
C ASP A 7 -13.56 3.48 -9.54
N PRO A 8 -13.68 2.88 -8.35
CA PRO A 8 -14.97 2.56 -7.74
C PRO A 8 -15.77 3.81 -7.34
N THR A 9 -15.14 4.99 -7.34
CA THR A 9 -15.77 6.27 -7.02
C THR A 9 -16.22 7.06 -8.27
N SER A 10 -15.84 6.59 -9.46
CA SER A 10 -16.22 7.22 -10.72
C SER A 10 -17.61 6.75 -11.21
N GLU A 11 -18.20 7.50 -12.14
CA GLU A 11 -19.40 7.06 -12.87
C GLU A 11 -19.14 5.83 -13.74
N LYS A 12 -17.89 5.60 -14.16
CA LYS A 12 -17.45 4.45 -14.97
C LYS A 12 -16.99 3.25 -14.13
N LYS A 13 -17.55 3.07 -12.94
CA LYS A 13 -17.28 1.93 -12.06
C LYS A 13 -17.83 0.63 -12.68
N CYS A 14 -17.16 -0.50 -12.43
CA CYS A 14 -17.64 -1.80 -12.91
C CYS A 14 -19.01 -2.17 -12.31
N GLN A 15 -19.83 -2.81 -13.13
CA GLN A 15 -21.11 -3.39 -12.75
C GLN A 15 -21.29 -4.72 -13.48
N PHE A 16 -21.86 -5.71 -12.79
CA PHE A 16 -22.24 -6.97 -13.40
C PHE A 16 -23.45 -6.78 -14.31
N ASP A 17 -23.36 -7.29 -15.53
CA ASP A 17 -24.48 -7.27 -16.47
C ASP A 17 -25.40 -8.46 -16.25
N ALA A 18 -26.39 -8.27 -15.36
CA ALA A 18 -27.40 -9.29 -15.07
C ALA A 18 -28.25 -9.64 -16.30
N LYS A 19 -28.45 -8.68 -17.22
CA LYS A 19 -29.24 -8.91 -18.44
C LYS A 19 -28.47 -9.83 -19.39
N ALA A 20 -27.20 -9.52 -19.65
CA ALA A 20 -26.34 -10.38 -20.49
C ALA A 20 -26.21 -11.79 -19.90
N TYR A 21 -26.10 -11.91 -18.57
CA TYR A 21 -26.12 -13.20 -17.89
C TYR A 21 -27.42 -13.98 -18.16
N ASP A 22 -28.58 -13.36 -17.92
CA ASP A 22 -29.88 -14.04 -18.04
C ASP A 22 -30.18 -14.47 -19.49
N GLU A 23 -29.83 -13.63 -20.47
CA GLU A 23 -30.00 -13.92 -21.89
C GLU A 23 -29.12 -15.11 -22.31
N GLU A 24 -27.85 -15.10 -21.93
CA GLU A 24 -26.90 -16.16 -22.28
C GLU A 24 -27.24 -17.49 -21.57
N TYR A 25 -27.68 -17.43 -20.31
CA TYR A 25 -28.12 -18.61 -19.57
C TYR A 25 -29.31 -19.30 -20.24
N LYS A 26 -30.33 -18.52 -20.64
CA LYS A 26 -31.51 -19.04 -21.35
C LYS A 26 -31.13 -19.66 -22.71
N ARG A 27 -30.28 -18.97 -23.48
CA ARG A 27 -29.81 -19.44 -24.79
C ARG A 27 -29.17 -20.83 -24.72
N HIS A 28 -28.32 -21.07 -23.73
CA HIS A 28 -27.67 -22.37 -23.55
C HIS A 28 -28.63 -23.46 -23.05
N LEU A 29 -29.61 -23.12 -22.20
CA LEU A 29 -30.65 -24.08 -21.80
C LEU A 29 -31.57 -24.46 -22.96
N GLU A 30 -31.94 -23.52 -23.82
CA GLU A 30 -32.73 -23.77 -25.04
C GLU A 30 -31.98 -24.64 -26.05
N ALA A 31 -30.65 -24.58 -26.05
CA ALA A 31 -29.78 -25.46 -26.83
C ALA A 31 -29.60 -26.87 -26.21
N ASN A 32 -30.35 -27.20 -25.14
CA ASN A 32 -30.24 -28.44 -24.37
C ASN A 32 -28.85 -28.70 -23.78
N GLU A 33 -28.07 -27.66 -23.50
CA GLU A 33 -26.82 -27.80 -22.79
C GLU A 33 -27.04 -27.99 -21.28
N SER A 34 -26.06 -28.61 -20.62
CA SER A 34 -26.10 -28.79 -19.16
C SER A 34 -26.18 -27.44 -18.41
N LYS A 35 -26.80 -27.44 -17.24
CA LYS A 35 -26.91 -26.23 -16.39
C LYS A 35 -25.53 -25.68 -16.02
N GLU A 36 -24.55 -26.56 -15.86
CA GLU A 36 -23.16 -26.23 -15.55
C GLU A 36 -22.52 -25.42 -16.67
N VAL A 37 -22.67 -25.87 -17.93
CA VAL A 37 -22.16 -25.14 -19.11
C VAL A 37 -22.91 -23.82 -19.28
N ALA A 38 -24.24 -23.83 -19.20
CA ALA A 38 -25.06 -22.62 -19.31
C ALA A 38 -24.66 -21.56 -18.27
N SER A 39 -24.46 -21.97 -17.01
CA SER A 39 -24.05 -21.05 -15.93
C SER A 39 -22.66 -20.48 -16.17
N LYS A 40 -21.72 -21.29 -16.67
CA LYS A 40 -20.35 -20.83 -16.97
C LYS A 40 -20.33 -19.79 -18.08
N CYS A 41 -21.03 -20.03 -19.19
CA CYS A 41 -21.10 -19.10 -20.32
C CYS A 41 -21.81 -17.79 -19.91
N ALA A 42 -22.94 -17.90 -19.22
CA ALA A 42 -23.67 -16.75 -18.69
C ALA A 42 -22.82 -15.89 -17.76
N LEU A 43 -22.01 -16.53 -16.91
CA LEU A 43 -21.13 -15.81 -16.00
C LEU A 43 -20.09 -14.98 -16.73
N GLU A 44 -19.45 -15.52 -17.77
CA GLU A 44 -18.49 -14.75 -18.57
C GLU A 44 -19.17 -13.61 -19.34
N ALA A 45 -20.40 -13.80 -19.82
CA ALA A 45 -21.19 -12.73 -20.44
C ALA A 45 -21.45 -11.58 -19.46
N GLY A 46 -21.92 -11.88 -18.24
CA GLY A 46 -22.19 -10.88 -17.21
C GLY A 46 -20.94 -10.19 -16.65
N LEU A 47 -19.78 -10.86 -16.71
CA LEU A 47 -18.49 -10.33 -16.25
C LEU A 47 -17.65 -9.66 -17.35
N LYS A 48 -18.13 -9.62 -18.59
CA LYS A 48 -17.36 -9.17 -19.75
C LYS A 48 -16.66 -7.81 -19.54
N GLU A 49 -17.36 -6.84 -18.97
CA GLU A 49 -16.84 -5.48 -18.71
C GLU A 49 -16.35 -5.28 -17.26
N VAL A 50 -16.29 -6.35 -16.47
CA VAL A 50 -15.87 -6.31 -15.06
C VAL A 50 -14.36 -6.52 -14.96
N CYS A 51 -13.65 -5.52 -14.42
CA CYS A 51 -12.20 -5.56 -14.27
C CYS A 51 -11.73 -6.67 -13.31
N PRO A 52 -10.46 -7.13 -13.39
CA PRO A 52 -9.97 -8.26 -12.62
C PRO A 52 -10.06 -8.04 -11.11
N ALA A 53 -9.81 -6.80 -10.67
CA ALA A 53 -9.96 -6.41 -9.28
C ALA A 53 -11.41 -6.61 -8.80
N CYS A 54 -12.40 -6.17 -9.59
CA CYS A 54 -13.81 -6.35 -9.25
C CYS A 54 -14.27 -7.81 -9.34
N ARG A 55 -13.71 -8.62 -10.25
CA ARG A 55 -13.99 -10.08 -10.29
C ARG A 55 -13.62 -10.76 -8.96
N LEU A 56 -12.54 -10.31 -8.31
CA LEU A 56 -12.07 -10.81 -7.02
C LEU A 56 -12.81 -10.17 -5.81
N PHE A 57 -12.78 -8.83 -5.73
CA PHE A 57 -13.22 -8.04 -4.58
C PHE A 57 -14.71 -7.64 -4.62
N GLY A 58 -15.41 -7.89 -5.73
CA GLY A 58 -16.81 -7.51 -5.93
C GLY A 58 -17.00 -6.14 -6.59
N CYS A 59 -18.19 -5.92 -7.12
CA CYS A 59 -18.69 -4.63 -7.62
C CYS A 59 -20.22 -4.60 -7.53
N THR A 60 -20.87 -3.54 -8.04
CA THR A 60 -22.34 -3.50 -8.09
C THR A 60 -22.87 -4.70 -8.89
N GLY A 61 -23.81 -5.46 -8.31
CA GLY A 61 -24.35 -6.68 -8.92
C GLY A 61 -23.44 -7.91 -8.85
N TRP A 62 -22.19 -7.79 -8.35
CA TRP A 62 -21.25 -8.92 -8.20
C TRP A 62 -20.69 -9.00 -6.79
N LYS A 63 -21.01 -10.07 -6.08
CA LYS A 63 -20.49 -10.28 -4.72
C LYS A 63 -19.01 -10.66 -4.76
N ARG A 64 -18.23 -10.11 -3.83
CA ARG A 64 -16.86 -10.56 -3.53
C ARG A 64 -16.79 -12.07 -3.35
N ARG A 65 -15.67 -12.68 -3.76
CA ARG A 65 -15.57 -14.15 -3.87
C ARG A 65 -15.00 -14.86 -2.63
N PHE A 66 -14.71 -14.11 -1.59
CA PHE A 66 -14.22 -14.62 -0.31
C PHE A 66 -14.83 -13.86 0.86
N LYS A 67 -14.79 -14.44 2.06
CA LYS A 67 -15.00 -13.77 3.35
C LYS A 67 -13.65 -13.35 3.92
N LEU A 68 -13.55 -12.12 4.44
CA LEU A 68 -12.37 -11.64 5.16
C LEU A 68 -12.76 -11.38 6.61
N GLU A 69 -12.03 -11.99 7.54
CA GLU A 69 -12.25 -11.85 8.98
C GLU A 69 -10.94 -11.51 9.68
N THR A 70 -11.01 -10.61 10.66
CA THR A 70 -9.87 -10.23 11.48
C THR A 70 -10.12 -10.64 12.92
N PHE A 71 -9.19 -11.37 13.51
CA PHE A 71 -9.20 -11.72 14.92
C PHE A 71 -8.01 -11.06 15.59
N VAL A 72 -8.27 -10.28 16.64
CA VAL A 72 -7.20 -9.63 17.38
C VAL A 72 -7.23 -10.10 18.82
N ASP A 73 -6.08 -10.61 19.27
CA ASP A 73 -5.85 -10.87 20.68
C ASP A 73 -5.53 -9.53 21.35
N ALA A 74 -6.39 -9.10 22.28
CA ALA A 74 -6.22 -7.83 22.98
C ALA A 74 -4.87 -7.74 23.73
N ASN A 75 -4.30 -8.88 24.13
CA ASN A 75 -2.99 -8.94 24.78
C ASN A 75 -1.82 -8.72 23.80
N GLN A 76 -2.09 -8.74 22.49
CA GLN A 76 -1.09 -8.56 21.43
C GLN A 76 -1.21 -7.19 20.75
N ILE A 77 -2.08 -6.31 21.25
CA ILE A 77 -2.19 -4.92 20.82
C ILE A 77 -1.57 -4.00 21.86
N GLU A 78 -0.75 -3.08 21.37
CA GLU A 78 -0.27 -1.91 22.11
C GLU A 78 -0.75 -0.62 21.44
N PHE A 79 -0.76 0.48 22.21
CA PHE A 79 -0.99 1.80 21.64
C PHE A 79 0.13 2.19 20.69
N PHE A 80 -0.25 2.62 19.49
CA PHE A 80 0.65 3.28 18.54
C PHE A 80 0.53 4.78 18.72
N ASN A 81 1.62 5.44 19.08
CA ASN A 81 1.64 6.88 19.34
C ASN A 81 2.52 7.57 18.31
N LEU A 82 2.30 8.86 18.04
CA LEU A 82 3.12 9.64 17.12
C LEU A 82 4.23 10.35 17.88
N ALA A 83 5.33 10.68 17.21
CA ALA A 83 6.39 11.48 17.81
C ALA A 83 6.97 12.48 16.80
N THR A 84 7.47 13.59 17.33
CA THR A 84 8.15 14.62 16.54
C THR A 84 9.27 15.25 17.35
N LEU A 85 10.37 15.62 16.70
CA LEU A 85 11.44 16.44 17.28
C LEU A 85 11.00 17.90 17.46
N ASP A 86 9.84 18.27 16.91
CA ASP A 86 9.36 19.64 16.95
C ASP A 86 8.87 20.00 18.35
N LYS A 87 9.02 21.28 18.72
CA LYS A 87 8.55 21.76 20.03
C LYS A 87 7.03 21.73 20.07
N LYS A 88 6.46 21.70 21.28
CA LYS A 88 5.01 21.80 21.48
C LYS A 88 4.47 23.04 20.73
N ASN A 89 3.32 22.89 20.06
CA ASN A 89 2.66 23.92 19.25
C ASN A 89 3.41 24.39 18.00
N SER A 90 4.58 23.85 17.68
CA SER A 90 5.25 24.10 16.40
C SER A 90 4.60 23.27 15.28
N PHE A 91 4.88 23.58 14.01
CA PHE A 91 4.10 23.12 12.86
C PHE A 91 3.81 21.61 12.85
N ASN A 92 4.83 20.75 13.01
CA ASN A 92 4.62 19.30 12.96
C ASN A 92 3.81 18.83 14.17
N ASN A 93 4.13 19.35 15.37
CA ASN A 93 3.44 19.01 16.60
C ASN A 93 1.97 19.40 16.56
N TRP A 94 1.68 20.63 16.14
CA TRP A 94 0.32 21.15 15.97
C TRP A 94 -0.46 20.32 14.96
N TRP A 95 0.10 20.10 13.76
CA TRP A 95 -0.61 19.39 12.69
C TRP A 95 -0.95 17.95 13.09
N LEU A 96 0.01 17.22 13.67
CA LEU A 96 -0.21 15.86 14.13
C LEU A 96 -1.26 15.81 15.25
N SER A 97 -1.20 16.76 16.20
CA SER A 97 -2.18 16.86 17.28
C SER A 97 -3.59 17.14 16.77
N SER A 98 -3.74 17.96 15.73
CA SER A 98 -5.05 18.27 15.13
C SER A 98 -5.62 17.11 14.31
N ILE A 99 -4.81 16.49 13.44
CA ILE A 99 -5.29 15.43 12.55
C ILE A 99 -5.63 14.14 13.30
N PHE A 100 -4.95 13.89 14.41
CA PHE A 100 -5.15 12.71 15.25
C PHE A 100 -5.81 13.05 16.59
N GLU A 101 -6.43 14.22 16.72
CA GLU A 101 -7.02 14.70 17.98
C GLU A 101 -7.94 13.66 18.62
N LYS A 102 -8.84 13.05 17.82
CA LYS A 102 -9.75 12.02 18.30
C LYS A 102 -9.01 10.80 18.84
N SER A 103 -7.99 10.33 18.13
CA SER A 103 -7.16 9.19 18.53
C SER A 103 -6.30 9.46 19.76
N ILE A 104 -5.91 10.73 19.97
CA ILE A 104 -5.09 11.18 21.10
C ILE A 104 -5.92 11.38 22.36
N LYS A 105 -7.13 11.97 22.23
CA LYS A 105 -8.00 12.34 23.36
C LYS A 105 -8.88 11.20 23.86
N SER A 106 -9.17 10.20 23.03
CA SER A 106 -9.96 9.05 23.44
C SER A 106 -9.17 8.14 24.38
N ASP A 107 -9.80 7.66 25.45
CA ASP A 107 -9.21 6.62 26.31
C ASP A 107 -8.89 5.34 25.53
N HIS A 108 -9.65 5.09 24.47
CA HIS A 108 -9.43 4.07 23.45
C HIS A 108 -8.73 4.68 22.23
N SER A 109 -7.42 4.91 22.30
CA SER A 109 -6.64 5.26 21.11
C SER A 109 -6.88 4.21 20.02
N ASN A 110 -7.51 4.61 18.91
CA ASN A 110 -7.75 3.75 17.75
C ASN A 110 -6.49 3.46 16.93
N MET A 111 -5.33 3.91 17.40
CA MET A 111 -4.04 3.69 16.76
C MET A 111 -3.33 2.56 17.49
N THR A 112 -3.15 1.45 16.80
CA THR A 112 -2.68 0.20 17.39
C THR A 112 -1.46 -0.32 16.65
N PHE A 113 -0.57 -0.94 17.42
CA PHE A 113 0.54 -1.74 16.94
C PHE A 113 0.42 -3.11 17.56
N GLY A 114 0.58 -4.17 16.77
CA GLY A 114 0.38 -5.50 17.31
C GLY A 114 0.22 -6.56 16.24
N LYS A 115 -0.13 -7.74 16.70
CA LYS A 115 -0.41 -8.90 15.85
C LYS A 115 -1.92 -9.11 15.75
N PHE A 116 -2.37 -9.51 14.58
CA PHE A 116 -3.73 -9.96 14.36
C PHE A 116 -3.72 -11.12 13.36
N ASN A 117 -4.77 -11.94 13.40
CA ASN A 117 -4.99 -12.99 12.43
C ASN A 117 -5.95 -12.49 11.35
N LEU A 118 -5.61 -12.74 10.10
CA LEU A 118 -6.46 -12.48 8.95
C LEU A 118 -6.90 -13.83 8.37
N VAL A 119 -8.22 -14.10 8.38
CA VAL A 119 -8.79 -15.35 7.86
C VAL A 119 -9.53 -15.05 6.57
N ILE A 120 -9.18 -15.82 5.53
CA ILE A 120 -9.78 -15.73 4.19
C ILE A 120 -10.53 -17.03 3.93
N THR A 121 -11.85 -16.94 3.77
CA THR A 121 -12.69 -18.11 3.47
C THR A 121 -13.23 -17.98 2.05
N GLU A 122 -12.84 -18.87 1.14
CA GLU A 122 -13.36 -18.89 -0.23
C GLU A 122 -14.83 -19.35 -0.25
N PHE A 123 -15.62 -18.78 -1.17
CA PHE A 123 -16.97 -19.30 -1.42
C PHE A 123 -16.91 -20.41 -2.48
N ALA A 124 -17.59 -21.54 -2.22
CA ALA A 124 -17.43 -22.86 -2.87
C ALA A 124 -17.62 -22.95 -4.40
N ASN A 125 -17.83 -21.84 -5.10
CA ASN A 125 -17.97 -21.76 -6.56
C ASN A 125 -16.87 -20.89 -7.19
N SER A 126 -15.66 -20.87 -6.62
CA SER A 126 -14.52 -20.21 -7.26
C SER A 126 -13.96 -21.13 -8.35
N THR A 127 -13.73 -20.55 -9.52
CA THR A 127 -13.08 -21.18 -10.68
C THR A 127 -11.73 -21.82 -10.30
N ASN A 128 -11.11 -22.57 -11.23
CA ASN A 128 -9.84 -23.31 -11.10
C ASN A 128 -8.60 -22.57 -10.52
N LEU A 129 -8.70 -21.29 -10.16
CA LEU A 129 -7.66 -20.51 -9.50
C LEU A 129 -8.09 -20.17 -8.08
N SER A 130 -7.31 -20.62 -7.10
CA SER A 130 -7.59 -20.39 -5.68
C SER A 130 -7.54 -18.89 -5.36
N ILE A 131 -8.69 -18.33 -4.98
CA ILE A 131 -8.83 -16.92 -4.57
C ILE A 131 -7.94 -16.60 -3.36
N SER A 132 -7.86 -17.54 -2.41
CA SER A 132 -7.01 -17.38 -1.23
C SER A 132 -5.55 -17.25 -1.64
N SER A 133 -5.12 -18.00 -2.65
CA SER A 133 -3.77 -17.90 -3.19
C SER A 133 -3.50 -16.52 -3.82
N GLN A 134 -4.46 -15.96 -4.57
CA GLN A 134 -4.37 -14.60 -5.13
C GLN A 134 -4.27 -13.52 -4.05
N VAL A 135 -5.14 -13.60 -3.04
CA VAL A 135 -5.11 -12.67 -1.90
C VAL A 135 -3.81 -12.82 -1.11
N HIS A 136 -3.33 -14.05 -0.93
CA HIS A 136 -2.06 -14.33 -0.26
C HIS A 136 -0.87 -13.72 -1.02
N SER A 137 -0.85 -13.84 -2.35
CA SER A 137 0.17 -13.23 -3.21
C SER A 137 0.11 -11.70 -3.20
N LEU A 138 -1.09 -11.09 -3.19
CA LEU A 138 -1.26 -9.65 -3.00
C LEU A 138 -0.69 -9.18 -1.64
N LEU A 139 -1.03 -9.88 -0.55
CA LEU A 139 -0.51 -9.55 0.79
C LEU A 139 1.01 -9.75 0.88
N SER A 140 1.54 -10.77 0.21
CA SER A 140 2.99 -11.04 0.15
C SER A 140 3.74 -9.91 -0.55
N ILE A 141 3.22 -9.40 -1.67
CA ILE A 141 3.76 -8.21 -2.34
C ILE A 141 3.64 -6.98 -1.41
N MET A 142 2.45 -6.72 -0.85
CA MET A 142 2.22 -5.54 -0.01
C MET A 142 3.11 -5.51 1.23
N SER A 143 3.32 -6.62 1.93
CA SER A 143 4.23 -6.68 3.08
C SER A 143 5.70 -6.45 2.70
N THR A 144 6.11 -6.93 1.52
CA THR A 144 7.49 -6.80 1.03
C THR A 144 7.78 -5.36 0.61
N ILE A 145 6.97 -4.77 -0.28
CA ILE A 145 7.30 -3.51 -0.95
C ILE A 145 6.34 -2.35 -0.63
N GLY A 146 5.21 -2.60 0.05
CA GLY A 146 4.18 -1.60 0.29
C GLY A 146 3.71 -1.56 1.75
N SER A 147 2.40 -1.33 1.91
CA SER A 147 1.71 -1.27 3.19
C SER A 147 0.19 -1.48 3.02
N ILE A 148 -0.54 -1.71 4.11
CA ILE A 148 -1.99 -1.93 4.11
C ILE A 148 -2.74 -0.89 4.95
N GLY A 149 -3.97 -0.54 4.54
CA GLY A 149 -4.85 0.35 5.31
C GLY A 149 -4.71 1.83 4.97
N ALA A 150 -5.18 2.68 5.88
CA ALA A 150 -5.26 4.12 5.66
C ALA A 150 -3.98 4.85 6.11
N LYS A 151 -3.74 6.02 5.52
CA LYS A 151 -2.66 6.96 5.91
C LYS A 151 -1.24 6.39 5.74
N ASN A 152 -1.04 5.49 4.78
CA ASN A 152 0.27 4.91 4.42
C ASN A 152 1.35 5.98 4.15
N GLN A 153 0.96 7.15 3.65
CA GLN A 153 1.88 8.28 3.42
C GLN A 153 2.47 8.86 4.71
N TYR A 154 1.90 8.51 5.86
CA TYR A 154 2.40 8.84 7.19
C TYR A 154 2.94 7.59 7.91
N GLY A 155 3.25 6.52 7.19
CA GLY A 155 4.01 5.38 7.68
C GLY A 155 3.22 4.30 8.41
N TYR A 156 1.89 4.37 8.35
CA TYR A 156 1.01 3.30 8.82
C TYR A 156 1.01 2.11 7.87
N GLY A 157 0.56 0.96 8.39
CA GLY A 157 0.27 -0.19 7.57
C GLY A 157 1.47 -1.03 7.20
N ILE A 158 2.65 -0.79 7.78
CA ILE A 158 3.78 -1.71 7.65
C ILE A 158 3.45 -2.97 8.43
N PHE A 159 3.56 -4.11 7.76
CA PHE A 159 3.25 -5.40 8.33
C PHE A 159 4.16 -6.48 7.74
N ASP A 160 4.23 -7.60 8.44
CA ASP A 160 4.85 -8.83 7.99
C ASP A 160 4.05 -10.00 8.55
N PHE A 161 4.16 -11.16 7.92
CA PHE A 161 3.39 -12.34 8.33
C PHE A 161 4.12 -13.64 7.97
N LYS A 162 3.72 -14.73 8.63
CA LYS A 162 4.30 -16.07 8.41
C LYS A 162 3.87 -16.62 7.06
N ASP A 163 4.68 -17.52 6.50
CA ASP A 163 4.40 -18.25 5.25
C ASP A 163 4.22 -17.34 4.02
N LYS A 164 4.69 -16.10 4.11
CA LYS A 164 4.74 -15.13 3.02
C LYS A 164 5.49 -15.71 1.82
N LYS A 165 4.89 -15.60 0.64
CA LYS A 165 5.52 -15.98 -0.64
C LYS A 165 6.63 -15.00 -1.03
N ASN A 166 7.60 -15.49 -1.79
CA ASN A 166 8.54 -14.58 -2.44
C ASN A 166 7.79 -13.71 -3.47
N ILE A 167 8.35 -12.55 -3.79
CA ILE A 167 7.66 -11.57 -4.62
C ILE A 167 7.49 -12.04 -6.08
N ILE A 168 8.44 -12.79 -6.63
CA ILE A 168 8.39 -13.33 -7.99
C ILE A 168 7.27 -14.37 -8.10
N ASP A 169 7.23 -15.36 -7.21
CA ASP A 169 6.15 -16.37 -7.19
C ASP A 169 4.78 -15.69 -7.08
N SER A 170 4.70 -14.65 -6.23
CA SER A 170 3.47 -13.87 -6.06
C SER A 170 3.07 -13.16 -7.37
N LEU A 171 4.03 -12.58 -8.09
CA LEU A 171 3.77 -11.88 -9.35
C LEU A 171 3.39 -12.85 -10.48
N GLU A 172 4.04 -14.01 -10.57
CA GLU A 172 3.70 -15.06 -11.53
C GLU A 172 2.28 -15.55 -11.33
N GLU A 173 1.89 -15.79 -10.09
CA GLU A 173 0.54 -16.25 -9.79
C GLU A 173 -0.54 -15.21 -10.10
N LEU A 174 -0.26 -13.94 -9.81
CA LEU A 174 -1.16 -12.84 -10.20
C LEU A 174 -1.20 -12.67 -11.73
N LYS A 175 -0.08 -12.89 -12.44
CA LYS A 175 -0.01 -12.83 -13.90
C LYS A 175 -0.90 -13.93 -14.50
N LEU A 176 -0.79 -15.17 -14.03
CA LEU A 176 -1.64 -16.28 -14.46
C LEU A 176 -3.12 -15.98 -14.24
N PHE A 177 -3.48 -15.35 -13.11
CA PHE A 177 -4.86 -14.92 -12.89
C PHE A 177 -5.35 -13.87 -13.89
N LEU A 178 -4.50 -12.90 -14.24
CA LEU A 178 -4.83 -11.88 -15.23
C LEU A 178 -4.93 -12.45 -16.66
N GLU A 179 -4.06 -13.39 -17.03
CA GLU A 179 -4.08 -14.04 -18.35
C GLU A 179 -5.36 -14.86 -18.58
N ASN A 180 -5.97 -15.37 -17.50
CA ASN A 180 -7.23 -16.10 -17.57
C ASN A 180 -8.46 -15.18 -17.70
N ILE A 181 -8.28 -13.86 -17.72
CA ILE A 181 -9.36 -12.88 -17.89
C ILE A 181 -9.25 -12.27 -19.28
N ASN A 182 -10.27 -12.49 -20.11
CA ASN A 182 -10.33 -11.95 -21.48
C ASN A 182 -10.16 -10.42 -21.49
N GLN A 183 -9.47 -9.92 -22.52
CA GLN A 183 -9.03 -8.53 -22.67
C GLN A 183 -10.09 -7.50 -22.25
N ILE A 184 -9.75 -6.68 -21.26
CA ILE A 184 -10.56 -5.54 -20.84
C ILE A 184 -10.00 -4.29 -21.52
N GLN A 185 -10.90 -3.43 -22.00
CA GLN A 185 -10.52 -2.17 -22.62
C GLN A 185 -9.73 -1.29 -21.62
N GLU A 186 -8.51 -0.93 -22.00
CA GLU A 186 -7.74 0.09 -21.31
C GLU A 186 -8.48 1.41 -21.40
N THR A 187 -8.82 2.01 -20.25
CA THR A 187 -9.18 3.43 -20.24
C THR A 187 -7.90 4.25 -20.07
N GLY A 188 -7.67 5.20 -20.97
CA GLY A 188 -6.43 5.99 -21.08
C GLY A 188 -6.13 6.97 -19.94
N SER A 189 -6.56 6.67 -18.71
CA SER A 189 -6.25 7.47 -17.53
C SER A 189 -4.84 7.20 -17.03
N THR A 190 -3.91 8.12 -17.29
CA THR A 190 -2.49 8.04 -16.91
C THR A 190 -2.21 8.38 -15.44
N ASN A 191 -3.24 8.59 -14.61
CA ASN A 191 -3.09 9.13 -13.26
C ASN A 191 -3.14 8.05 -12.14
N PHE A 192 -3.25 6.77 -12.47
CA PHE A 192 -3.18 5.72 -11.46
C PHE A 192 -1.73 5.38 -11.07
N TYR A 193 -1.58 4.72 -9.92
CA TYR A 193 -0.28 4.17 -9.52
C TYR A 193 0.10 3.04 -10.48
N SER A 194 1.31 3.08 -11.05
CA SER A 194 1.83 2.02 -11.93
C SER A 194 3.10 1.41 -11.36
N LEU A 195 3.19 0.08 -11.38
CA LEU A 195 4.40 -0.65 -11.02
C LEU A 195 5.58 -0.33 -11.96
N ASP A 196 5.34 0.18 -13.17
CA ASP A 196 6.42 0.62 -14.07
C ASP A 196 7.18 1.83 -13.51
N LYS A 197 6.51 2.64 -12.70
CA LYS A 197 7.08 3.79 -12.00
C LYS A 197 7.35 3.47 -10.54
N PHE A 198 7.31 2.21 -10.13
CA PHE A 198 7.51 1.84 -8.75
C PHE A 198 9.00 1.76 -8.40
N TRP A 199 9.33 2.27 -7.23
CA TRP A 199 10.65 2.09 -6.61
C TRP A 199 10.48 1.97 -5.10
N CYS A 200 11.38 1.22 -4.45
CA CYS A 200 11.32 0.99 -3.00
C CYS A 200 12.72 0.84 -2.41
N TYR A 201 13.02 1.69 -1.44
CA TYR A 201 14.26 1.67 -0.68
C TYR A 201 13.98 1.26 0.77
N GLU A 202 14.79 0.34 1.26
CA GLU A 202 14.85 -0.02 2.66
C GLU A 202 16.24 0.35 3.21
N PHE A 203 16.25 1.23 4.20
CA PHE A 203 17.45 1.72 4.86
C PHE A 203 17.64 0.97 6.18
N THR A 204 18.83 0.45 6.40
CA THR A 204 19.22 -0.12 7.69
C THR A 204 19.86 0.98 8.52
N LEU A 205 19.38 1.14 9.75
CA LEU A 205 19.78 2.20 10.66
C LEU A 205 20.33 1.57 11.94
N ALA A 206 21.60 1.86 12.24
CA ALA A 206 22.20 1.40 13.49
C ALA A 206 21.51 2.00 14.72
N GLU A 207 21.53 1.26 15.84
CA GLU A 207 20.95 1.66 17.13
C GLU A 207 21.48 2.98 17.66
N ASP A 208 22.77 3.22 17.40
CA ASP A 208 23.58 4.35 17.81
C ASP A 208 23.67 5.45 16.75
N ASN A 209 22.95 5.30 15.63
CA ASN A 209 22.86 6.34 14.61
C ASN A 209 22.37 7.65 15.25
N LYS A 210 23.08 8.77 14.99
CA LYS A 210 22.80 10.07 15.63
C LYS A 210 21.35 10.53 15.44
N THR A 211 20.77 10.34 14.26
CA THR A 211 19.38 10.73 13.96
C THR A 211 18.39 9.79 14.64
N VAL A 212 18.66 8.48 14.70
CA VAL A 212 17.87 7.51 15.48
C VAL A 212 17.87 7.85 16.96
N LEU A 213 19.03 8.15 17.54
CA LEU A 213 19.17 8.55 18.95
C LEU A 213 18.40 9.84 19.27
N ARG A 214 18.35 10.79 18.34
CA ARG A 214 17.50 11.99 18.46
C ARG A 214 16.02 11.61 18.47
N PHE A 215 15.58 10.75 17.56
CA PHE A 215 14.18 10.34 17.46
C PHE A 215 13.70 9.50 18.65
N LYS A 216 14.57 8.68 19.26
CA LYS A 216 14.26 8.00 20.54
C LYS A 216 13.92 8.98 21.67
N LYS A 217 14.33 10.25 21.56
CA LYS A 217 14.08 11.33 22.51
C LYS A 217 13.01 12.34 22.02
N ALA A 218 12.32 12.03 20.93
CA ALA A 218 11.31 12.90 20.35
C ALA A 218 10.12 13.13 21.29
N ASN A 219 9.43 14.26 21.11
CA ASN A 219 8.22 14.59 21.85
C ASN A 219 7.08 13.68 21.39
N ILE A 220 6.56 12.88 22.31
CA ILE A 220 5.43 11.98 22.06
C ILE A 220 4.14 12.80 21.98
N ILE A 221 3.33 12.46 20.98
CA ILE A 221 1.98 12.97 20.78
C ILE A 221 1.02 11.81 21.04
N GLY A 222 0.31 11.86 22.17
CA GLY A 222 -0.53 10.76 22.66
C GLY A 222 -0.02 10.18 23.97
N LYS A 223 -0.41 8.94 24.25
CA LYS A 223 0.05 8.19 25.43
C LYS A 223 1.48 7.68 25.17
N LYS A 224 2.25 7.36 26.20
CA LYS A 224 3.59 6.77 26.00
C LYS A 224 3.44 5.28 25.75
N SER A 225 3.95 4.77 24.61
CA SER A 225 4.14 3.33 24.41
C SER A 225 5.46 2.89 25.04
N ASN A 226 5.50 1.66 25.56
CA ASN A 226 6.72 1.03 26.05
C ASN A 226 7.45 0.24 24.94
N SER A 227 6.88 0.18 23.73
CA SER A 227 7.47 -0.57 22.62
C SER A 227 8.78 0.04 22.13
N SER A 228 9.81 -0.79 21.98
CA SER A 228 11.05 -0.43 21.28
C SER A 228 11.03 -0.85 19.80
N GLN A 229 9.93 -1.47 19.35
CA GLN A 229 9.76 -2.02 18.00
C GLN A 229 9.60 -0.97 16.91
N TYR A 230 9.28 0.28 17.27
CA TYR A 230 9.12 1.36 16.32
C TYR A 230 9.51 2.71 16.90
N ILE A 231 9.81 3.66 16.02
CA ILE A 231 9.98 5.08 16.34
C ILE A 231 9.06 5.87 15.39
N PRO A 232 7.99 6.51 15.91
CA PRO A 232 6.85 6.92 15.11
C PRO A 232 7.00 8.34 14.51
N VAL A 233 8.05 8.51 13.70
CA VAL A 233 8.57 9.84 13.26
C VAL A 233 8.53 10.08 11.74
N SER A 234 7.70 9.33 11.01
CA SER A 234 7.59 9.40 9.54
C SER A 234 7.29 10.82 9.05
N PHE A 235 6.53 11.60 9.82
CA PHE A 235 6.12 12.94 9.46
C PHE A 235 7.32 13.91 9.41
N ASP A 236 8.22 13.84 10.40
CA ASP A 236 9.44 14.65 10.42
C ASP A 236 10.35 14.32 9.24
N ILE A 237 10.53 13.03 8.95
CA ILE A 237 11.34 12.56 7.80
C ILE A 237 10.72 13.06 6.49
N ARG A 238 9.39 12.91 6.35
CA ARG A 238 8.67 13.25 5.13
C ARG A 238 8.62 14.75 4.86
N TYR A 239 8.38 15.59 5.87
CA TYR A 239 8.12 17.01 5.67
C TYR A 239 9.37 17.87 5.90
N LYS A 240 9.81 17.95 7.14
CA LYS A 240 10.97 18.73 7.58
C LYS A 240 11.43 18.17 8.93
N LEU A 241 12.70 17.81 9.04
CA LEU A 241 13.37 17.43 10.27
C LEU A 241 13.55 18.68 11.15
N PRO A 242 12.86 18.76 12.30
CA PRO A 242 12.94 19.92 13.19
C PRO A 242 14.38 20.24 13.62
N GLY A 243 14.70 21.54 13.63
CA GLY A 243 16.05 22.05 13.91
C GLY A 243 17.05 21.92 12.75
N THR A 244 16.59 21.52 11.55
CA THR A 244 17.43 21.44 10.34
C THR A 244 16.66 21.93 9.12
N GLU A 245 17.35 22.05 7.98
CA GLU A 245 16.71 22.27 6.67
C GLU A 245 16.41 20.98 5.91
N LEU A 246 16.69 19.83 6.53
CA LEU A 246 16.47 18.52 5.94
C LEU A 246 15.00 18.12 6.07
N GLY A 247 14.58 17.19 5.22
CA GLY A 247 13.23 16.63 5.10
C GLY A 247 12.84 16.46 3.63
N LEU A 248 12.26 15.32 3.27
CA LEU A 248 12.09 14.95 1.86
C LEU A 248 11.29 15.98 1.08
N ARG A 249 10.13 16.40 1.59
CA ARG A 249 9.26 17.39 0.93
C ARG A 249 9.90 18.78 0.90
N ASN A 250 10.55 19.23 1.99
CA ASN A 250 11.23 20.53 2.03
C ASN A 250 12.39 20.60 1.02
N MET A 251 13.22 19.56 0.98
CA MET A 251 14.34 19.48 0.04
C MET A 251 13.85 19.36 -1.41
N PHE A 252 12.80 18.58 -1.65
CA PHE A 252 12.18 18.47 -2.98
C PHE A 252 11.58 19.80 -3.44
N LEU A 253 10.92 20.54 -2.54
CA LEU A 253 10.39 21.88 -2.80
C LEU A 253 11.46 22.86 -3.24
N LYS A 254 12.60 22.88 -2.54
CA LYS A 254 13.73 23.74 -2.88
C LYS A 254 14.33 23.42 -4.25
N LYS A 255 14.38 22.14 -4.64
CA LYS A 255 14.97 21.71 -5.91
C LYS A 255 14.02 21.86 -7.10
N TYR A 256 12.75 21.50 -6.93
CA TYR A 256 11.81 21.33 -8.05
C TYR A 256 10.60 22.28 -8.02
N GLY A 257 10.49 23.13 -6.99
CA GLY A 257 9.42 24.10 -6.86
C GLY A 257 8.07 23.53 -6.41
N LYS A 258 7.12 24.44 -6.21
CA LYS A 258 5.84 24.17 -5.52
C LYS A 258 4.92 23.22 -6.31
N GLN A 259 4.84 23.40 -7.64
CA GLN A 259 3.94 22.63 -8.49
C GLN A 259 4.32 21.15 -8.52
N LYS A 260 5.57 20.82 -8.86
CA LYS A 260 6.06 19.44 -8.88
C LYS A 260 5.97 18.80 -7.48
N THR A 261 6.24 19.56 -6.42
CA THR A 261 6.07 19.07 -5.03
C THR A 261 4.64 18.66 -4.73
N ARG A 262 3.63 19.41 -5.18
CA ARG A 262 2.21 19.06 -4.98
C ARG A 262 1.82 17.81 -5.75
N GLN A 263 2.33 17.62 -6.96
CA GLN A 263 2.09 16.43 -7.77
C GLN A 263 2.70 15.16 -7.14
N ILE A 264 3.86 15.30 -6.50
CA ILE A 264 4.62 14.17 -5.95
C ILE A 264 4.26 13.86 -4.49
N PHE A 265 4.17 14.86 -3.61
CA PHE A 265 3.84 14.67 -2.19
C PHE A 265 2.35 14.85 -1.88
N GLY A 266 1.53 15.05 -2.90
CA GLY A 266 0.11 15.30 -2.80
C GLY A 266 -0.25 16.72 -2.37
N THR A 267 -1.49 17.10 -2.65
CA THR A 267 -2.10 18.35 -2.24
C THR A 267 -3.59 18.16 -2.03
N ILE A 268 -4.14 18.88 -1.06
CA ILE A 268 -5.59 19.05 -0.89
C ILE A 268 -5.80 20.56 -0.81
N ASN A 269 -6.40 21.12 -1.85
CA ASN A 269 -6.93 22.48 -1.86
C ASN A 269 -8.37 22.43 -2.42
N ASN A 270 -9.09 23.55 -2.36
CA ASN A 270 -10.51 23.58 -2.71
C ASN A 270 -10.82 23.08 -4.14
N ASN A 271 -9.85 23.15 -5.07
CA ASN A 271 -10.04 22.81 -6.47
C ASN A 271 -9.24 21.57 -6.93
N GLU A 272 -8.36 21.03 -6.09
CA GLU A 272 -7.39 20.00 -6.48
C GLU A 272 -7.10 19.05 -5.31
N LYS A 273 -7.39 17.78 -5.53
CA LYS A 273 -7.07 16.67 -4.62
C LYS A 273 -6.14 15.70 -5.34
N ILE A 274 -4.86 15.74 -4.99
CA ILE A 274 -3.85 14.83 -5.54
C ILE A 274 -3.30 13.97 -4.41
N GLY A 275 -3.38 12.65 -4.59
CA GLY A 275 -2.77 11.66 -3.69
C GLY A 275 -1.24 11.73 -3.73
N SER A 276 -0.60 11.42 -2.61
CA SER A 276 0.86 11.32 -2.56
C SER A 276 1.37 10.19 -3.44
N ARG A 277 2.45 10.42 -4.19
CA ARG A 277 3.18 9.39 -4.92
C ARG A 277 4.36 8.83 -4.14
N ILE A 278 4.70 9.44 -3.01
CA ILE A 278 5.80 9.01 -2.12
C ILE A 278 5.25 8.69 -0.73
N PHE A 279 5.73 7.60 -0.17
CA PHE A 279 5.32 7.05 1.11
C PHE A 279 6.56 6.78 1.97
N VAL A 280 6.45 7.07 3.26
CA VAL A 280 7.56 7.01 4.21
C VAL A 280 7.06 6.26 5.43
N SER A 281 7.70 5.13 5.75
CA SER A 281 7.37 4.38 6.96
C SER A 281 7.77 5.14 8.22
N HIS A 282 7.22 4.72 9.36
CA HIS A 282 7.91 4.94 10.61
C HIS A 282 9.22 4.15 10.65
N ILE A 283 10.12 4.48 11.56
CA ILE A 283 11.30 3.64 11.78
C ILE A 283 10.80 2.41 12.56
N PHE A 284 11.18 1.21 12.16
CA PHE A 284 10.68 -0.03 12.75
C PHE A 284 11.79 -1.07 12.92
N ARG A 285 11.57 -2.06 13.77
CA ARG A 285 12.42 -3.24 13.88
C ARG A 285 11.78 -4.41 13.16
N LYS A 286 12.63 -5.28 12.63
CA LYS A 286 12.25 -6.63 12.23
C LYS A 286 12.62 -7.57 13.36
N ASN A 287 11.82 -8.60 13.59
CA ASN A 287 12.03 -9.56 14.69
C ASN A 287 13.51 -10.00 14.75
N ASN A 288 14.09 -9.97 15.95
CA ASN A 288 15.46 -10.38 16.28
C ASN A 288 16.62 -9.56 15.67
N ASN A 289 16.36 -8.47 14.93
CA ASN A 289 17.43 -7.60 14.44
C ASN A 289 17.79 -6.53 15.48
N ALA A 290 19.09 -6.37 15.71
CA ALA A 290 19.63 -5.32 16.58
C ALA A 290 19.39 -3.92 16.01
N GLY A 291 19.29 -3.77 14.68
CA GLY A 291 19.08 -2.47 14.02
C GLY A 291 17.61 -2.06 13.84
N TYR A 292 17.46 -0.82 13.37
CA TYR A 292 16.20 -0.28 12.87
C TYR A 292 16.17 -0.27 11.34
N PHE A 293 14.97 -0.16 10.79
CA PHE A 293 14.70 -0.07 9.37
C PHE A 293 13.80 1.13 9.07
N LEU A 294 14.03 1.76 7.93
CA LEU A 294 13.17 2.78 7.34
C LEU A 294 12.84 2.35 5.92
N LYS A 295 11.56 2.27 5.57
CA LYS A 295 11.09 1.96 4.22
C LYS A 295 10.53 3.22 3.57
N ILE A 296 11.00 3.54 2.37
CA ILE A 296 10.48 4.64 1.56
C ILE A 296 10.23 4.11 0.17
N TRP A 297 9.02 4.31 -0.34
CA TRP A 297 8.62 3.84 -1.66
C TRP A 297 7.80 4.89 -2.39
N GLY A 298 7.75 4.76 -3.70
CA GLY A 298 6.96 5.67 -4.51
C GLY A 298 6.61 5.13 -5.89
N PHE A 299 5.73 5.87 -6.55
CA PHE A 299 5.22 5.61 -7.90
C PHE A 299 5.53 6.83 -8.77
N THR A 300 6.80 7.01 -9.09
CA THR A 300 7.34 8.16 -9.83
C THR A 300 8.51 7.73 -10.72
N ASP A 301 9.01 8.63 -11.55
CA ASP A 301 10.21 8.35 -12.34
C ASP A 301 11.44 8.08 -11.44
N GLU A 302 12.39 7.31 -11.96
CA GLU A 302 13.54 6.79 -11.20
C GLU A 302 14.49 7.88 -10.69
N ASP A 303 14.60 9.00 -11.40
CA ASP A 303 15.38 10.17 -10.97
C ASP A 303 14.85 10.76 -9.64
N ILE A 304 13.53 10.73 -9.45
CA ILE A 304 12.89 11.12 -8.19
C ILE A 304 13.20 10.09 -7.10
N GLY A 305 13.15 8.79 -7.40
CA GLY A 305 13.55 7.73 -6.47
C GLY A 305 15.00 7.92 -5.99
N ASN A 306 15.94 8.12 -6.91
CA ASN A 306 17.35 8.35 -6.61
C ASN A 306 17.58 9.64 -5.81
N PHE A 307 16.81 10.69 -6.09
CA PHE A 307 16.83 11.91 -5.27
C PHE A 307 16.41 11.61 -3.82
N ILE A 308 15.32 10.85 -3.62
CA ILE A 308 14.83 10.49 -2.29
C ILE A 308 15.82 9.60 -1.55
N GLU A 309 16.46 8.66 -2.24
CA GLU A 309 17.52 7.83 -1.68
C GLU A 309 18.69 8.68 -1.16
N SER A 310 19.26 9.52 -2.03
CA SER A 310 20.36 10.41 -1.68
C SER A 310 20.01 11.30 -0.49
N LYS A 311 18.80 11.87 -0.50
CA LYS A 311 18.33 12.75 0.58
C LYS A 311 18.07 12.02 1.89
N THR A 312 17.72 10.75 1.84
CA THR A 312 17.62 9.92 3.03
C THR A 312 18.99 9.58 3.59
N LYS A 313 19.97 9.26 2.73
CA LYS A 313 21.37 9.08 3.17
C LYS A 313 21.91 10.33 3.86
N ASP A 314 21.68 11.52 3.30
CA ASP A 314 22.07 12.80 3.91
C ASP A 314 21.46 12.98 5.31
N MET A 315 20.17 12.64 5.50
CA MET A 315 19.45 12.79 6.77
C MET A 315 19.98 11.89 7.89
N PHE A 316 20.47 10.71 7.53
CA PHE A 316 20.89 9.69 8.49
C PHE A 316 22.41 9.48 8.50
N GLY A 317 23.16 10.14 7.61
CA GLY A 317 24.61 9.96 7.47
C GLY A 317 24.97 8.55 7.01
N LEU A 318 24.21 7.99 6.06
CA LEU A 318 24.36 6.61 5.61
C LEU A 318 25.28 6.47 4.40
N SER A 319 25.95 5.33 4.32
CA SER A 319 26.71 4.84 3.17
C SER A 319 25.81 4.06 2.18
N SER A 320 26.38 3.62 1.05
CA SER A 320 25.65 2.83 0.05
C SER A 320 25.23 1.44 0.53
N HIS A 321 26.02 0.78 1.39
CA HIS A 321 25.76 -0.59 1.88
C HIS A 321 24.58 -0.66 2.85
N GLU A 322 24.15 0.47 3.40
CA GLU A 322 23.02 0.56 4.33
C GLU A 322 21.67 0.71 3.61
N VAL A 323 21.66 0.60 2.28
CA VAL A 323 20.48 0.79 1.45
C VAL A 323 20.24 -0.43 0.56
N ILE A 324 19.05 -0.99 0.68
CA ILE A 324 18.60 -2.12 -0.12
C ILE A 324 17.49 -1.63 -1.04
N ARG A 325 17.65 -1.82 -2.34
CA ARG A 325 16.57 -1.65 -3.31
C ARG A 325 15.68 -2.89 -3.32
N LYS A 326 14.41 -2.71 -3.00
CA LYS A 326 13.41 -3.79 -2.94
C LYS A 326 12.62 -3.93 -4.24
N ASP A 327 12.84 -3.04 -5.20
CA ASP A 327 12.16 -3.04 -6.49
C ASP A 327 12.95 -3.72 -7.62
N ILE A 328 14.18 -4.18 -7.38
CA ILE A 328 15.02 -4.83 -8.40
C ILE A 328 14.31 -6.08 -8.96
N GLU A 329 13.87 -6.98 -8.09
CA GLU A 329 13.17 -8.21 -8.49
C GLU A 329 11.90 -7.92 -9.32
N LEU A 330 11.15 -6.85 -8.98
CA LEU A 330 10.01 -6.39 -9.78
C LEU A 330 10.43 -5.93 -11.17
N LYS A 331 11.51 -5.13 -11.25
CA LYS A 331 12.01 -4.58 -12.51
C LYS A 331 12.52 -5.69 -13.42
N ASP A 332 13.24 -6.66 -12.88
CA ASP A 332 13.75 -7.80 -13.63
C ASP A 332 12.59 -8.65 -14.18
N PHE A 333 11.58 -8.91 -13.36
CA PHE A 333 10.35 -9.59 -13.76
C PHE A 333 9.65 -8.88 -14.94
N PHE A 334 9.50 -7.55 -14.85
CA PHE A 334 8.86 -6.78 -15.93
C PHE A 334 9.76 -6.55 -17.14
N GLY A 335 11.08 -6.47 -16.96
CA GLY A 335 12.06 -6.36 -18.04
C GLY A 335 12.06 -7.60 -18.94
N GLY A 336 11.89 -8.79 -18.34
CA GLY A 336 11.69 -10.05 -19.08
C GLY A 336 10.37 -10.12 -19.85
N CYS A 337 9.34 -9.40 -19.40
CA CYS A 337 8.01 -9.37 -20.04
C CYS A 337 7.89 -8.36 -21.20
N LYS A 338 8.89 -7.50 -21.44
CA LYS A 338 8.88 -6.49 -22.52
C LYS A 338 9.50 -7.00 -23.85
N LYS A 339 9.71 -8.31 -23.99
CA LYS A 339 10.23 -8.94 -25.21
C LYS A 339 9.12 -9.56 -26.04
#